data_AF-A0A1W7D017-F1
#
_entry.id   AF-A0A1W7D017-F1
#
_cell.length_a   1.000
_cell.length_b   1.000
_cell.length_c   1.000
_cell.angle_alpha   90.00
_cell.angle_beta   90.00
_cell.angle_gamma   90.00
#
_symmetry.space_group_name_H-M   'P 1'
#
loop_
_entity.id
_entity.type
_entity.pdbx_description
1 polymer ?
#
loop_
_entity_poly.entity_id
_entity_poly.type
_entity_poly.pdbx_seq_one_letter_code
_entity_poly.pdbx_strand_id
1 'polypeptide(L)'
;MAEGGFVRLPDGSVVVALALPRPGAPGRAVRVLVHAANRSRALTRLRNLGLRSVYLRGNGAPPTPDEISAVLHHPEGVVWRPAPCHATEGWHPMAHLLRGRPTAA
;
A
#
# COMPACT_ATOMS: atom_id res chain seq x y z
N MET A 1 -6.15 -14.24 14.98
CA MET A 1 -7.31 -13.37 14.69
C MET A 1 -6.80 -12.13 13.97
N ALA A 2 -6.68 -12.19 12.64
CA ALA A 2 -6.29 -11.04 11.82
C ALA A 2 -7.57 -10.36 11.32
N GLU A 3 -8.24 -9.60 12.20
CA GLU A 3 -9.49 -8.92 11.90
C GLU A 3 -9.21 -7.59 11.16
N GLY A 4 -8.73 -7.71 9.93
CA GLY A 4 -8.47 -6.60 9.02
C GLY A 4 -7.12 -6.72 8.34
N GLY A 5 -7.00 -6.23 7.10
CA GLY A 5 -5.78 -6.17 6.27
C GLY A 5 -4.63 -5.34 6.86
N PHE A 6 -4.24 -5.58 8.11
CA PHE A 6 -3.08 -5.02 8.75
C PHE A 6 -2.50 -5.99 9.77
N VAL A 7 -1.20 -5.89 10.03
CA VAL A 7 -0.49 -6.62 11.09
C VAL A 7 0.17 -5.61 12.00
N ARG A 8 0.12 -5.87 13.30
CA ARG A 8 0.87 -5.12 14.31
C ARG A 8 2.23 -5.78 14.52
N LEU A 9 3.27 -4.97 14.49
CA LEU A 9 4.66 -5.35 14.70
C LEU A 9 5.01 -5.36 16.21
N PRO A 10 6.06 -6.09 16.60
CA PRO A 10 6.51 -6.13 18.00
C PRO A 10 6.87 -4.73 18.55
N ASP A 11 7.39 -3.83 17.71
CA ASP A 11 7.70 -2.44 18.07
C ASP A 11 6.47 -1.54 18.32
N GLY A 12 5.25 -2.10 18.22
CA GLY A 12 4.00 -1.36 18.39
C GLY A 12 3.51 -0.61 17.14
N SER A 13 4.32 -0.56 16.08
CA SER A 13 3.91 -0.06 14.77
C SER A 13 3.01 -1.05 14.03
N VAL A 14 2.37 -0.62 12.94
CA VAL A 14 1.49 -1.45 12.11
C VAL A 14 1.89 -1.38 10.64
N VAL A 15 1.71 -2.50 9.95
CA VAL A 15 1.77 -2.59 8.49
C VAL A 15 0.35 -2.79 7.98
N VAL A 16 -0.15 -1.87 7.17
CA VAL A 16 -1.49 -1.93 6.58
C VAL A 16 -1.35 -2.29 5.10
N ALA A 17 -2.07 -3.32 4.67
CA ALA A 17 -2.13 -3.79 3.29
C ALA A 17 -3.49 -3.48 2.68
N LEU A 18 -3.51 -2.69 1.60
CA LEU A 18 -4.72 -2.21 0.94
C LEU A 18 -4.64 -2.46 -0.57
N ALA A 19 -5.70 -3.00 -1.16
CA ALA A 19 -5.89 -2.98 -2.60
C ALA A 19 -6.58 -1.69 -3.02
N LEU A 20 -5.96 -0.90 -3.89
CA LEU A 20 -6.45 0.38 -4.37
C LEU A 20 -6.52 0.38 -5.91
N PRO A 21 -7.46 1.11 -6.52
CA PRO A 21 -7.42 1.33 -7.97
C PRO A 21 -6.15 2.10 -8.35
N ARG A 22 -5.51 1.71 -9.47
CA ARG A 22 -4.32 2.38 -9.97
C ARG A 22 -4.68 3.77 -10.50
N PRO A 23 -4.10 4.86 -9.96
CA PRO A 23 -4.31 6.19 -10.52
C PRO A 23 -3.78 6.26 -11.96
N GLY A 24 -4.61 6.74 -12.90
CA GLY A 24 -4.26 6.85 -14.32
C GLY A 24 -4.39 5.57 -15.14
N ALA A 25 -4.78 4.43 -14.55
CA ALA A 25 -5.02 3.18 -15.26
C ALA A 25 -6.32 2.52 -14.76
N PRO A 26 -7.49 2.99 -15.21
CA PRO A 26 -8.78 2.43 -14.81
C PRO A 26 -8.85 0.94 -15.16
N GLY A 27 -9.34 0.12 -14.22
CA GLY A 27 -9.41 -1.35 -14.36
C GLY A 27 -8.17 -2.11 -13.86
N ARG A 28 -7.06 -1.43 -13.52
CA ARG A 28 -5.92 -2.04 -12.83
C ARG A 28 -5.96 -1.72 -11.33
N ALA A 29 -5.64 -2.71 -10.50
CA ALA A 29 -5.47 -2.52 -9.07
C ALA A 29 -3.97 -2.44 -8.72
N VAL A 30 -3.68 -1.82 -7.59
CA VAL A 30 -2.36 -1.84 -6.95
C VAL A 30 -2.54 -2.30 -5.52
N ARG A 31 -1.63 -3.15 -5.04
CA ARG A 31 -1.53 -3.53 -3.64
C ARG A 31 -0.54 -2.59 -2.98
N VAL A 32 -1.01 -1.85 -2.00
CA VAL A 32 -0.26 -0.82 -1.28
C VAL A 32 -0.03 -1.27 0.16
N LEU A 33 1.22 -1.18 0.60
CA LEU A 33 1.63 -1.44 1.98
C LEU A 33 2.08 -0.14 2.62
N VAL A 34 1.66 0.08 3.86
CA VAL A 34 2.03 1.26 4.64
C VAL A 34 2.48 0.83 6.03
N HIS A 35 3.72 1.17 6.36
CA HIS A 35 4.25 1.13 7.71
C HIS A 35 3.96 2.46 8.41
N ALA A 36 3.30 2.40 9.56
CA ALA A 36 2.97 3.56 10.37
C ALA A 36 2.84 3.20 11.85
N ALA A 37 2.87 4.20 12.73
CA ALA A 37 2.65 3.98 14.16
C ALA A 37 1.26 3.40 14.49
N ASN A 38 0.24 3.70 13.69
CA ASN A 38 -1.11 3.15 13.85
C ASN A 38 -1.90 3.20 12.53
N ARG A 39 -3.05 2.53 12.49
CA ARG A 39 -3.91 2.43 11.29
C ARG A 39 -4.38 3.80 10.81
N SER A 40 -4.77 4.70 11.71
CA SER A 40 -5.23 6.05 11.36
C SER A 40 -4.14 6.85 10.65
N ARG A 41 -2.89 6.79 11.13
CA ARG A 41 -1.74 7.44 10.50
C ARG A 41 -1.43 6.85 9.11
N ALA A 42 -1.57 5.54 8.94
CA ALA A 42 -1.43 4.91 7.64
C ALA A 42 -2.46 5.45 6.63
N LEU A 43 -3.73 5.53 7.02
CA LEU A 43 -4.81 6.07 6.18
C LEU A 43 -4.61 7.55 5.88
N THR A 44 -4.18 8.34 6.87
CA THR A 44 -3.85 9.76 6.66
C THR A 44 -2.72 9.92 5.64
N ARG A 45 -1.65 9.11 5.72
CA ARG A 45 -0.56 9.16 4.73
C ARG A 45 -1.06 8.88 3.31
N LEU A 46 -1.87 7.84 3.13
CA LEU A 46 -2.46 7.51 1.82
C LEU A 46 -3.33 8.64 1.28
N ARG A 47 -4.15 9.25 2.14
CA ARG A 47 -4.98 10.39 1.77
C ARG A 47 -4.14 11.62 1.39
N ASN A 48 -3.04 11.89 2.10
CA ASN A 48 -2.10 12.96 1.76
C ASN A 48 -1.37 12.72 0.43
N LEU A 49 -1.15 11.46 0.06
CA LEU A 49 -0.60 11.06 -1.24
C LEU A 49 -1.62 11.21 -2.40
N GLY A 50 -2.84 11.65 -2.12
CA GLY A 50 -3.90 11.81 -3.12
C GLY A 50 -4.64 10.51 -3.45
N LEU A 51 -4.37 9.42 -2.72
CA LEU A 51 -5.15 8.19 -2.81
C LEU A 51 -6.44 8.39 -2.02
N ARG A 52 -7.51 8.79 -2.72
CA ARG A 52 -8.84 8.93 -2.12
C ARG A 52 -9.34 7.53 -1.77
N SER A 53 -9.41 7.26 -0.47
CA SER A 53 -9.81 6.01 0.15
C SER A 53 -11.18 5.54 -0.35
N VAL A 54 -11.19 4.79 -1.46
CA VAL A 54 -12.32 3.96 -1.84
C VAL A 54 -12.36 2.84 -0.81
N TYR A 55 -13.41 2.84 0.00
CA TYR A 55 -13.87 1.78 0.90
C TYR A 55 -12.83 0.71 1.28
N LEU A 56 -12.57 0.57 2.59
CA LEU A 56 -11.83 -0.53 3.24
C LEU A 56 -12.32 -1.96 2.88
N ARG A 57 -13.18 -2.14 1.87
CA ARG A 57 -13.63 -3.41 1.30
C ARG A 57 -12.50 -4.26 0.70
N GLY A 58 -11.32 -3.70 0.46
CA GLY A 58 -10.13 -4.44 0.01
C GLY A 58 -9.26 -5.05 1.12
N ASN A 59 -9.57 -4.80 2.41
CA ASN A 59 -8.79 -5.26 3.57
C ASN A 59 -9.04 -6.73 3.95
N GLY A 60 -9.25 -7.60 2.96
CA GLY A 60 -9.58 -9.01 3.22
C GLY A 60 -8.38 -9.89 3.57
N ALA A 61 -7.17 -9.52 3.12
CA ALA A 61 -5.96 -10.32 3.29
C ALA A 61 -4.96 -9.61 4.20
N PRO A 62 -4.45 -10.26 5.27
CA PRO A 62 -3.33 -9.73 6.04
C PRO A 62 -2.08 -9.60 5.15
N PRO A 63 -1.15 -8.67 5.47
CA PRO A 63 0.15 -8.62 4.83
C PRO A 63 0.94 -9.92 5.10
N THR A 64 1.61 -10.45 4.08
CA THR A 64 2.53 -11.59 4.22
C THR A 64 3.85 -11.17 4.88
N PRO A 65 4.67 -12.12 5.39
CA PRO A 65 5.99 -11.78 5.96
C PRO A 65 6.92 -11.09 4.96
N ASP A 66 6.88 -11.48 3.69
CA ASP A 66 7.62 -10.83 2.60
C ASP A 66 7.16 -9.38 2.39
N GLU A 67 5.83 -9.16 2.40
CA GLU A 67 5.23 -7.83 2.33
C GLU A 67 5.69 -6.93 3.48
N ILE A 68 5.70 -7.47 4.69
CA ILE A 68 6.18 -6.77 5.90
C ILE A 68 7.66 -6.43 5.75
N SER A 69 8.49 -7.39 5.33
CA SER A 69 9.92 -7.17 5.13
C SER A 69 10.14 -6.05 4.11
N ALA A 70 9.49 -6.10 2.95
CA ALA A 70 9.63 -5.10 1.91
C ALA A 70 9.39 -3.69 2.47
N VAL A 71 8.21 -3.41 3.05
CA VAL A 71 7.87 -2.06 3.53
C VAL A 71 8.82 -1.54 4.61
N LEU A 72 9.38 -2.41 5.45
CA LEU A 72 10.33 -2.03 6.50
C LEU A 72 11.71 -1.65 5.95
N HIS A 73 12.12 -2.20 4.80
CA HIS A 73 13.38 -1.85 4.14
C HIS A 73 13.27 -0.56 3.30
N HIS A 74 12.06 -0.02 3.09
CA HIS A 74 11.86 1.20 2.32
C HIS A 74 11.86 2.45 3.20
N PRO A 75 12.63 3.49 2.85
CA PRO A 75 12.84 4.68 3.70
C PRO A 75 11.56 5.51 3.91
N GLU A 76 10.63 5.47 2.96
CA GLU A 76 9.35 6.18 3.04
C GLU A 76 8.28 5.44 3.85
N GLY A 77 8.51 4.16 4.17
CA GLY A 77 7.56 3.29 4.86
C GLY A 77 6.26 3.09 4.09
N VAL A 78 6.25 3.29 2.77
CA VAL A 78 5.09 3.11 1.90
C VAL A 78 5.55 2.50 0.58
N VAL A 79 4.98 1.36 0.20
CA VAL A 79 5.26 0.75 -1.09
C VAL A 79 4.00 0.28 -1.78
N TRP A 80 4.10 0.11 -3.09
CA TRP A 80 3.03 -0.43 -3.90
C TRP A 80 3.56 -1.44 -4.91
N ARG A 81 2.69 -2.32 -5.35
CA ARG A 81 2.92 -3.22 -6.49
C ARG A 81 1.65 -3.33 -7.33
N PRO A 82 1.75 -3.58 -8.64
CA PRO A 82 0.57 -3.86 -9.47
C PRO A 82 -0.11 -5.17 -9.07
N ALA A 83 -1.43 -5.20 -9.22
CA ALA A 83 -2.29 -6.37 -9.02
C ALA A 83 -3.15 -6.57 -10.29
N PRO A 84 -3.13 -7.74 -10.94
CA PRO A 84 -2.47 -8.99 -10.52
C PRO A 84 -0.94 -8.92 -10.58
N CYS A 85 -0.28 -9.54 -9.59
CA CYS A 85 1.18 -9.54 -9.47
C CYS A 85 1.78 -10.53 -10.47
N HIS A 86 2.59 -10.05 -11.41
CA HIS A 86 3.53 -10.91 -12.11
C HIS A 86 4.72 -11.17 -11.18
N ALA A 87 5.19 -12.42 -11.10
CA ALA A 87 6.25 -12.85 -10.16
C ALA A 87 7.58 -12.07 -10.31
N THR A 88 7.75 -11.33 -11.41
CA THR A 88 8.91 -10.51 -11.74
C THR A 88 8.79 -9.04 -11.32
N GLU A 89 7.62 -8.57 -10.89
CA GLU A 89 7.41 -7.17 -10.49
C GLU A 89 7.63 -7.00 -8.98
N GLY A 90 8.72 -6.30 -8.63
CA GLY A 90 9.11 -6.01 -7.25
C GLY A 90 8.27 -4.91 -6.58
N TRP A 91 8.59 -4.62 -5.32
CA TRP A 91 7.97 -3.53 -4.57
C TRP A 91 8.49 -2.17 -5.07
N HIS A 92 7.56 -1.29 -5.44
CA HIS A 92 7.90 0.03 -5.93
C HIS A 92 7.64 1.09 -4.86
N PRO A 93 8.53 2.11 -4.79
CA PRO A 93 8.29 3.24 -3.92
C PRO A 93 7.05 4.03 -4.36
N MET A 94 6.29 4.58 -3.42
CA MET A 94 5.05 5.33 -3.68
C MET A 94 5.27 6.48 -4.66
N ALA A 95 6.45 7.11 -4.59
CA ALA A 95 6.89 8.13 -5.53
C ALA A 95 6.79 7.68 -7.00
N HIS A 96 7.04 6.40 -7.29
CA HIS A 96 6.96 5.86 -8.65
C HIS A 96 5.51 5.85 -9.17
N LEU A 97 4.53 5.54 -8.31
CA LEU A 97 3.12 5.57 -8.70
C LEU A 97 2.67 7.00 -9.04
N LEU A 98 3.17 7.98 -8.28
CA LEU A 98 2.81 9.39 -8.46
C LEU A 98 3.53 10.03 -9.65
N ARG A 99 4.78 9.62 -9.93
CA ARG A 99 5.53 10.05 -11.13
C ARG A 99 4.95 9.48 -12.43
N GLY A 100 4.37 8.30 -12.38
CA GLY A 100 3.70 7.67 -13.53
C GLY A 100 2.34 8.28 -13.88
N ARG A 101 1.92 9.37 -13.23
CA ARG A 101 0.77 10.16 -13.67
C ARG A 101 1.15 10.78 -15.01
N PRO A 102 0.55 10.39 -16.15
CA PRO A 102 0.71 11.19 -17.35
C PRO A 102 0.18 12.57 -16.99
N THR A 103 1.06 13.57 -17.02
CA THR A 103 0.62 14.95 -17.13
C THR A 103 -0.17 14.97 -18.44
N ALA A 104 -1.49 14.99 -18.33
CA ALA A 104 -2.33 15.32 -19.47
C ALA A 104 -1.92 16.75 -19.86
N ALA A 105 -1.11 16.84 -20.91
CA ALA A 105 -0.82 18.04 -21.66
C ALA A 105 -1.62 17.97 -22.95
#